data_AF-A0A3N6RY31-F1
#
_entry.id   AF-A0A3N6RY31-F1
#
_cell.length_a   1.000
_cell.length_b   1.000
_cell.length_c   1.000
_cell.angle_alpha   90.00
_cell.angle_beta   90.00
_cell.angle_gamma   90.00
#
_symmetry.space_group_name_H-M   'P 1'
#
loop_
_entity.id
_entity.type
_entity.pdbx_description
1 polymer ?
#
loop_
_entity_poly.entity_id
_entity_poly.type
_entity_poly.pdbx_seq_one_letter_code
_entity_poly.pdbx_strand_id
1 'polypeptide(L)'
;MTVKEHLDKAINGYSDTFYINHLSASGGSFPYFVASGRISAGTSSSRLATGLTTPGWKNTYPYFPRVNFFIGICTIAFEGTNILARNETRKINAIIKLSNIINSVPVNISVNKKETVKIMVGIIMADFPGESLIQEIIKNNVKLKNSPEING
;
A
#
# COMPACT_ATOMS: atom_id res chain seq x y z
N MET A 1 4.39 -14.65 5.83
CA MET A 1 3.41 -13.71 5.25
C MET A 1 4.07 -12.36 5.14
N THR A 2 4.05 -11.73 3.98
CA THR A 2 4.63 -10.40 3.77
C THR A 2 3.66 -9.29 4.20
N VAL A 3 4.17 -8.08 4.42
CA VAL A 3 3.34 -6.88 4.69
C VAL A 3 2.25 -6.72 3.63
N LYS A 4 2.59 -6.92 2.35
CA LYS A 4 1.64 -6.80 1.25
C LYS A 4 0.53 -7.85 1.34
N GLU A 5 0.88 -9.11 1.56
CA GLU A 5 -0.11 -10.19 1.66
C GLU A 5 -1.09 -9.95 2.82
N HIS A 6 -0.61 -9.49 3.97
CA HIS A 6 -1.48 -9.21 5.10
C HIS A 6 -2.35 -7.97 4.86
N LEU A 7 -1.80 -6.95 4.20
CA LEU A 7 -2.57 -5.76 3.80
C LEU A 7 -3.67 -6.16 2.81
N ASP A 8 -3.36 -6.96 1.79
CA ASP A 8 -4.31 -7.49 0.82
C ASP A 8 -5.43 -8.31 1.50
N LYS A 9 -5.08 -9.08 2.53
CA LYS A 9 -6.09 -9.80 3.34
C LYS A 9 -7.01 -8.86 4.10
N ALA A 10 -6.50 -7.77 4.65
CA ALA A 10 -7.32 -6.78 5.34
C ALA A 10 -8.28 -6.09 4.35
N ILE A 11 -7.77 -5.70 3.17
CA ILE A 11 -8.53 -5.01 2.14
C ILE A 11 -9.69 -5.85 1.61
N ASN A 12 -9.46 -7.15 1.41
CA ASN A 12 -10.47 -8.09 0.91
C ASN A 12 -11.21 -8.83 2.03
N GLY A 13 -10.96 -8.44 3.28
CA GLY A 13 -11.45 -9.10 4.48
C GLY A 13 -12.89 -8.74 4.83
N TYR A 14 -13.43 -9.46 5.81
CA TYR A 14 -14.74 -9.17 6.37
C TYR A 14 -14.63 -8.03 7.41
N SER A 15 -15.69 -7.23 7.53
CA SER A 15 -15.77 -6.09 8.43
C SER A 15 -15.79 -6.45 9.91
N ASP A 16 -16.09 -7.71 10.24
CA ASP A 16 -16.10 -8.26 11.59
C ASP A 16 -14.71 -8.79 12.02
N THR A 17 -13.75 -8.82 11.10
CA THR A 17 -12.41 -9.33 11.34
C THR A 17 -11.46 -8.18 11.67
N PHE A 18 -10.74 -8.33 12.77
CA PHE A 18 -9.74 -7.34 13.19
C PHE A 18 -8.37 -7.64 12.57
N TYR A 19 -7.79 -6.65 11.88
CA TYR A 19 -6.48 -6.77 11.23
C TYR A 19 -5.48 -5.80 11.87
N ILE A 20 -4.28 -6.29 12.23
CA ILE A 20 -3.14 -5.46 12.62
C ILE A 20 -1.99 -5.70 11.63
N ASN A 21 -1.59 -4.65 10.94
CA ASN A 21 -0.50 -4.65 9.98
C ASN A 21 0.75 -4.03 10.63
N HIS A 22 1.75 -4.84 10.93
CA HIS A 22 3.03 -4.38 11.49
C HIS A 22 4.02 -4.10 10.36
N LEU A 23 4.35 -2.83 10.18
CA LEU A 23 5.30 -2.36 9.16
C LEU A 23 6.72 -2.22 9.71
N SER A 24 6.89 -2.30 11.03
CA SER A 24 8.19 -2.20 11.69
C SER A 24 8.90 -3.56 11.72
N ALA A 25 10.23 -3.52 11.88
CA ALA A 25 11.07 -4.70 12.07
C ALA A 25 11.81 -4.63 13.41
N SER A 26 12.33 -5.76 13.88
CA SER A 26 13.12 -5.88 15.10
C SER A 26 14.48 -6.54 14.80
N GLY A 27 15.38 -6.58 15.79
CA GLY A 27 16.64 -7.32 15.68
C GLY A 27 17.80 -6.57 15.01
N GLY A 28 17.89 -5.24 15.18
CA GLY A 28 19.06 -4.45 14.75
C GLY A 28 18.96 -3.80 13.38
N SER A 29 17.78 -3.84 12.74
CA SER A 29 17.52 -3.09 11.51
C SER A 29 17.32 -1.60 11.81
N PHE A 30 17.88 -0.72 10.99
CA PHE A 30 17.65 0.72 11.15
C PHE A 30 16.20 1.08 10.76
N PRO A 31 15.44 1.81 11.60
CA PRO A 31 14.04 2.11 11.32
C PRO A 31 13.81 2.85 10.00
N TYR A 32 14.69 3.80 9.63
CA TYR A 32 14.59 4.52 8.36
C TYR A 32 14.74 3.58 7.16
N PHE A 33 15.55 2.53 7.29
CA PHE A 33 15.76 1.53 6.26
C PHE A 33 14.51 0.67 6.09
N VAL A 34 13.92 0.20 7.20
CA VAL A 34 12.68 -0.59 7.17
C VAL A 34 11.54 0.22 6.57
N ALA A 35 11.36 1.46 7.03
CA ALA A 35 10.27 2.33 6.61
C ALA A 35 10.38 2.75 5.13
N SER A 36 11.57 3.13 4.67
CA SER A 36 11.74 3.83 3.39
C SER A 36 12.68 3.17 2.39
N GLY A 37 13.29 2.05 2.75
CA GLY A 37 14.25 1.33 1.93
C GLY A 37 15.62 1.99 1.83
N ARG A 38 15.83 3.13 2.52
CA ARG A 38 17.03 3.96 2.36
C ARG A 38 18.22 3.43 3.14
N ILE A 39 19.41 3.62 2.59
CA ILE A 39 20.68 3.23 3.24
C ILE A 39 21.13 4.22 4.33
N SER A 40 20.56 5.43 4.35
CA SER A 40 20.77 6.42 5.42
C SER A 40 19.48 7.17 5.74
N ALA A 41 19.47 7.88 6.87
CA ALA A 41 18.33 8.67 7.33
C ALA A 41 18.03 9.90 6.43
N GLY A 42 18.92 10.23 5.48
CA GLY A 42 18.77 11.38 4.60
C GLY A 42 17.61 11.25 3.61
N THR A 43 16.94 12.37 3.31
CA THR A 43 15.75 12.39 2.44
C THR A 43 16.04 12.14 0.96
N SER A 44 17.30 12.30 0.55
CA SER A 44 17.80 12.07 -0.82
C SER A 44 18.62 10.78 -0.94
N SER A 45 18.62 9.93 0.09
CA SER A 45 19.42 8.71 0.13
C SER A 45 18.90 7.64 -0.84
N SER A 46 19.84 6.93 -1.47
CA SER A 46 19.53 5.79 -2.34
C SER A 46 18.89 4.65 -1.56
N ARG A 47 18.10 3.84 -2.26
CA ARG A 47 17.53 2.61 -1.71
C ARG A 47 18.60 1.52 -1.62
N LEU A 48 18.47 0.61 -0.65
CA LEU A 48 19.36 -0.54 -0.51
C LEU A 48 19.12 -1.53 -1.66
N ALA A 49 20.19 -1.94 -2.32
CA ALA A 49 20.14 -3.05 -3.27
C ALA A 49 19.86 -4.37 -2.54
N THR A 50 18.98 -5.20 -3.07
CA THR A 50 18.74 -6.55 -2.51
C THR A 50 19.83 -7.56 -2.89
N GLY A 51 20.79 -7.15 -3.73
CA GLY A 51 21.77 -8.03 -4.35
C GLY A 51 21.23 -8.80 -5.57
N LEU A 52 19.94 -8.66 -5.90
CA LEU A 52 19.31 -9.32 -7.05
C LEU A 52 19.16 -8.35 -8.22
N THR A 53 19.23 -8.88 -9.45
CA THR A 53 19.09 -8.09 -10.67
C THR A 53 18.07 -8.67 -11.65
N THR A 54 17.50 -7.85 -12.52
CA THR A 54 16.78 -8.31 -13.71
C THR A 54 17.71 -8.29 -14.93
N PRO A 55 17.57 -9.24 -15.87
CA PRO A 55 16.48 -10.21 -16.00
C PRO A 55 16.59 -11.48 -15.14
N GLY A 56 17.75 -11.78 -14.52
CA GLY A 56 18.01 -13.06 -13.83
C GLY A 56 17.01 -13.43 -12.72
N TRP A 57 16.57 -12.45 -11.93
CA TRP A 57 15.62 -12.63 -10.82
C TRP A 57 14.32 -11.85 -11.04
N LYS A 58 13.84 -11.80 -12.29
CA LYS A 58 12.65 -11.02 -12.68
C LYS A 58 11.43 -11.27 -11.79
N ASN A 59 11.19 -12.52 -11.40
CA ASN A 59 10.01 -12.92 -10.63
C ASN A 59 10.20 -12.77 -9.11
N THR A 60 11.42 -12.49 -8.64
CA THR A 60 11.70 -12.26 -7.23
C THR A 60 11.39 -10.81 -6.86
N TYR A 61 10.67 -10.61 -5.76
CA TYR A 61 10.20 -9.29 -5.30
C TYR A 61 9.63 -8.43 -6.45
N PRO A 62 8.54 -8.87 -7.10
CA PRO A 62 8.02 -8.21 -8.30
C PRO A 62 7.57 -6.76 -8.04
N TYR A 63 7.25 -6.43 -6.80
CA TYR A 63 6.77 -5.11 -6.39
C TYR A 63 7.88 -4.14 -5.97
N PHE A 64 9.13 -4.61 -5.92
CA PHE A 64 10.28 -3.78 -5.58
C PHE A 64 10.74 -2.99 -6.81
N PRO A 65 11.19 -1.74 -6.63
CA PRO A 65 11.68 -0.92 -7.73
C PRO A 65 12.87 -1.60 -8.42
N ARG A 66 12.90 -1.46 -9.75
CA ARG A 66 14.06 -1.73 -10.57
C ARG A 66 14.79 -0.41 -10.76
N VAL A 67 16.05 -0.33 -10.34
CA VAL A 67 16.88 0.89 -10.33
C VAL A 67 18.26 0.60 -10.90
N ASN A 68 19.09 1.63 -11.07
CA ASN A 68 20.48 1.51 -11.53
C ASN A 68 20.60 0.65 -12.79
N PHE A 69 19.93 1.09 -13.85
CA PHE A 69 19.90 0.41 -15.14
C PHE A 69 21.27 0.52 -15.82
N PHE A 70 21.88 -0.61 -16.17
CA PHE A 70 23.11 -0.66 -16.93
C PHE A 70 23.06 -1.82 -17.92
N ILE A 71 23.14 -1.52 -19.22
CA ILE A 71 23.15 -2.51 -20.33
C ILE A 71 22.01 -3.54 -20.17
N GLY A 72 20.78 -3.07 -19.91
CA GLY A 72 19.60 -3.93 -19.75
C GLY A 72 19.53 -4.70 -18.42
N ILE A 73 20.52 -4.56 -17.54
CA ILE A 73 20.52 -5.11 -16.19
C ILE A 73 19.98 -4.05 -15.23
N CYS A 74 19.07 -4.42 -14.35
CA CYS A 74 18.51 -3.52 -13.34
C CYS A 74 18.67 -4.12 -11.96
N THR A 75 19.10 -3.32 -10.98
CA THR A 75 19.15 -3.73 -9.59
C THR A 75 17.75 -3.71 -8.98
N ILE A 76 17.38 -4.77 -8.27
CA ILE A 76 16.18 -4.81 -7.44
C ILE A 76 16.53 -4.14 -6.12
N ALA A 77 15.82 -3.07 -5.76
CA ALA A 77 16.08 -2.35 -4.50
C ALA A 77 14.93 -2.52 -3.52
N PHE A 78 15.23 -2.56 -2.22
CA PHE A 78 14.20 -2.57 -1.19
C PHE A 78 13.48 -1.22 -1.13
N GLU A 79 12.15 -1.21 -1.25
CA GLU A 79 11.34 0.02 -1.29
C GLU A 79 11.05 0.59 0.10
N GLY A 80 11.05 -0.26 1.14
CA GLY A 80 10.55 0.08 2.47
C GLY A 80 9.07 -0.23 2.66
N THR A 81 8.70 -0.69 3.86
CA THR A 81 7.36 -1.16 4.21
C THR A 81 6.32 -0.05 4.21
N ASN A 82 6.66 1.14 4.68
CA ASN A 82 5.74 2.29 4.71
C ASN A 82 5.39 2.73 3.29
N ILE A 83 6.38 2.77 2.39
CA ILE A 83 6.17 3.18 1.01
C ILE A 83 5.34 2.13 0.26
N LEU A 84 5.60 0.83 0.48
CA LEU A 84 4.80 -0.25 -0.09
C LEU A 84 3.34 -0.17 0.39
N ALA A 85 3.11 -0.07 1.70
CA ALA A 85 1.76 0.00 2.27
C ALA A 85 0.97 1.20 1.73
N ARG A 86 1.61 2.38 1.66
CA ARG A 86 1.03 3.59 1.06
C ARG A 86 0.67 3.37 -0.40
N ASN A 87 1.59 2.81 -1.19
CA ASN A 87 1.37 2.61 -2.63
C ASN A 87 0.23 1.63 -2.92
N GLU A 88 0.15 0.52 -2.19
CA GLU A 88 -0.93 -0.46 -2.35
C GLU A 88 -2.29 0.15 -1.97
N THR A 89 -2.35 0.84 -0.84
CA THR A 89 -3.56 1.55 -0.41
C THR A 89 -4.04 2.55 -1.46
N ARG A 90 -3.11 3.36 -1.99
CA ARG A 90 -3.41 4.38 -3.00
C ARG A 90 -3.91 3.78 -4.31
N LYS A 91 -3.32 2.67 -4.76
CA LYS A 91 -3.77 1.97 -5.98
C LYS A 91 -5.22 1.53 -5.85
N ILE A 92 -5.58 0.96 -4.71
CA ILE A 92 -6.93 0.44 -4.48
C ILE A 92 -7.94 1.60 -4.36
N ASN A 93 -7.57 2.67 -3.66
CA ASN A 93 -8.37 3.90 -3.63
C ASN A 93 -8.68 4.46 -5.03
N ALA A 94 -7.69 4.44 -5.93
CA ALA A 94 -7.87 4.89 -7.30
C ALA A 94 -8.84 3.97 -8.07
N ILE A 95 -8.70 2.65 -7.94
CA ILE A 95 -9.59 1.66 -8.56
C ILE A 95 -11.05 1.88 -8.09
N ILE A 96 -11.27 2.09 -6.79
CA ILE A 96 -12.62 2.33 -6.27
C ILE A 96 -13.17 3.69 -6.71
N LYS A 97 -12.33 4.72 -6.78
CA LYS A 97 -12.76 6.01 -7.31
C LYS A 97 -13.25 5.85 -8.75
N LEU A 98 -12.53 5.08 -9.57
CA LEU A 98 -12.96 4.76 -10.93
C LEU A 98 -14.24 3.93 -10.97
N SER A 99 -14.38 2.90 -10.14
CA SER A 99 -15.62 2.09 -10.11
C SER A 99 -16.83 2.93 -9.71
N ASN A 100 -16.67 3.83 -8.74
CA ASN A 100 -17.75 4.71 -8.30
C ASN A 100 -18.15 5.71 -9.39
N ILE A 101 -17.17 6.24 -10.14
CA ILE A 101 -17.45 7.10 -11.31
C ILE A 101 -18.25 6.31 -12.34
N ILE A 102 -17.81 5.10 -12.70
CA ILE A 102 -18.51 4.25 -13.68
C ILE A 102 -19.95 3.97 -13.25
N ASN A 103 -20.17 3.65 -11.96
CA ASN A 103 -21.49 3.40 -11.40
C ASN A 103 -22.38 4.67 -11.33
N SER A 104 -21.79 5.86 -11.43
CA SER A 104 -22.52 7.14 -11.45
C SER A 104 -22.88 7.61 -12.86
N VAL A 105 -22.29 7.03 -13.90
CA VAL A 105 -22.67 7.31 -15.29
C VAL A 105 -23.99 6.59 -15.59
N PRO A 106 -25.04 7.28 -16.06
CA PRO A 106 -26.30 6.67 -16.45
C PRO A 106 -26.12 5.92 -17.78
N VAL A 107 -25.47 4.76 -17.74
CA VAL A 107 -25.38 3.84 -18.86
C VAL A 107 -26.51 2.82 -18.71
N ASN A 108 -27.31 2.62 -19.76
CA ASN A 108 -28.36 1.59 -19.85
C ASN A 108 -27.78 0.16 -19.98
N ILE A 109 -26.72 -0.13 -19.23
CA ILE A 109 -26.21 -1.48 -19.05
C ILE A 109 -26.62 -1.87 -17.64
N SER A 110 -27.41 -2.94 -17.52
CA SER A 110 -27.75 -3.57 -16.25
C SER A 110 -26.49 -4.19 -15.63
N VAL A 111 -25.58 -3.35 -15.14
CA VAL A 111 -24.45 -3.78 -14.33
C VAL A 111 -25.01 -4.08 -12.96
N ASN A 112 -24.86 -5.32 -12.48
CA ASN A 112 -25.17 -5.68 -11.10
C ASN A 112 -24.50 -4.65 -10.19
N LYS A 113 -25.32 -3.82 -9.53
CA LYS A 113 -24.90 -2.65 -8.76
C LYS A 113 -24.15 -3.15 -7.54
N LYS A 114 -22.85 -3.40 -7.71
CA LYS A 114 -21.98 -3.93 -6.65
C LYS A 114 -21.93 -2.87 -5.55
N GLU A 115 -22.27 -3.30 -4.34
CA GLU A 115 -22.19 -2.48 -3.12
C GLU A 115 -20.90 -1.66 -3.10
N THR A 116 -20.99 -0.47 -2.53
CA THR A 116 -19.86 0.41 -2.31
C THR A 116 -18.78 -0.34 -1.54
N VAL A 117 -17.71 -0.71 -2.23
CA VAL A 117 -16.58 -1.44 -1.64
C VAL A 117 -15.95 -0.55 -0.58
N LYS A 118 -16.13 -0.92 0.70
CA LYS A 118 -15.47 -0.29 1.84
C LYS A 118 -14.10 -0.94 2.01
N ILE A 119 -13.03 -0.16 1.88
CA ILE A 119 -11.68 -0.65 2.15
C ILE A 119 -11.42 -0.52 3.66
N MET A 120 -11.04 -1.64 4.29
CA MET A 120 -10.46 -1.62 5.62
C MET A 120 -9.03 -2.13 5.55
N VAL A 121 -8.07 -1.35 6.05
CA VAL A 121 -6.67 -1.79 6.18
C VAL A 121 -6.34 -2.23 7.61
N GLY A 122 -7.32 -2.18 8.51
CA GLY A 122 -7.13 -2.44 9.93
C GLY A 122 -6.28 -1.39 10.63
N ILE A 123 -5.63 -1.78 11.73
CA ILE A 123 -4.63 -0.96 12.42
C ILE A 123 -3.29 -1.10 11.70
N ILE A 124 -2.64 0.03 11.42
CA ILE A 124 -1.28 0.07 10.87
C ILE A 124 -0.33 0.49 12.00
N MET A 125 0.57 -0.40 12.40
CA MET A 125 1.67 -0.10 13.33
C MET A 125 2.94 0.10 12.52
N ALA A 126 3.54 1.28 12.60
CA ALA A 126 4.68 1.64 11.76
C ALA A 126 5.66 2.55 12.50
N ASP A 127 6.96 2.31 12.28
CA ASP A 127 8.02 3.21 12.69
C ASP A 127 8.13 4.34 11.68
N PHE A 128 8.22 5.58 12.17
CA PHE A 128 8.37 6.78 11.34
C PHE A 128 7.42 6.78 10.13
N PRO A 129 6.09 6.68 10.36
CA PRO A 129 5.11 6.50 9.27
C PRO A 129 5.21 7.61 8.22
N GLY A 130 5.57 8.81 8.65
CA GLY A 130 5.63 9.99 7.80
C GLY A 130 4.25 10.44 7.36
N GLU A 131 4.16 11.69 6.94
CA GLU A 131 2.88 12.32 6.60
C GLU A 131 2.15 11.59 5.47
N SER A 132 2.89 11.17 4.44
CA SER A 132 2.30 10.55 3.26
C SER A 132 1.57 9.22 3.54
N LEU A 133 2.06 8.39 4.47
CA LEU A 133 1.39 7.15 4.86
C LEU A 133 0.17 7.46 5.74
N ILE A 134 0.32 8.36 6.72
CA ILE A 134 -0.76 8.77 7.63
C ILE A 134 -1.94 9.31 6.81
N GLN A 135 -1.68 10.24 5.90
CA GLN A 135 -2.73 10.84 5.08
C GLN A 135 -3.45 9.80 4.20
N GLU A 136 -2.72 8.83 3.65
CA GLU A 136 -3.34 7.80 2.81
C GLU A 136 -4.26 6.88 3.63
N ILE A 137 -3.84 6.50 4.85
CA ILE A 137 -4.67 5.70 5.77
C ILE A 137 -5.91 6.49 6.20
N ILE A 138 -5.77 7.78 6.53
CA ILE A 138 -6.91 8.62 6.92
C ILE A 138 -7.91 8.73 5.76
N LYS A 139 -7.44 8.97 4.53
CA LYS A 139 -8.29 9.10 3.33
C LYS A 139 -9.14 7.87 3.07
N ASN A 140 -8.67 6.67 3.43
CA ASN A 140 -9.49 5.45 3.34
C ASN A 140 -10.77 5.53 4.18
N ASN A 141 -10.67 6.14 5.38
CA ASN A 141 -11.74 6.14 6.38
C ASN A 141 -12.75 7.28 6.20
N VAL A 142 -12.38 8.36 5.49
CA VAL A 142 -13.26 9.54 5.30
C VAL A 142 -14.54 9.21 4.52
N LYS A 143 -14.55 8.12 3.74
CA LYS A 143 -15.77 7.64 3.04
C LYS A 143 -16.87 7.12 3.98
N LEU A 144 -16.63 7.06 5.29
CA LEU A 144 -17.64 6.66 6.30
C LEU A 144 -18.46 7.83 6.84
N LYS A 145 -18.04 9.07 6.63
CA LYS A 145 -18.72 10.27 7.18
C LYS A 145 -19.97 10.71 6.40
N ASN A 146 -20.33 10.02 5.32
CA ASN A 146 -21.51 10.33 4.51
C ASN A 146 -22.68 9.36 4.76
N SER A 147 -22.62 8.52 5.78
CA SER A 147 -23.81 7.82 6.27
C SER A 147 -24.72 8.85 6.94
N PRO A 148 -26.02 8.94 6.57
CA PRO A 148 -26.93 9.87 7.21
C PRO A 148 -26.91 9.63 8.73
N GLU A 149 -26.71 10.70 9.50
CA GLU A 149 -26.95 10.67 10.93
C GLU A 149 -28.41 10.23 11.12
N ILE A 150 -28.58 9.04 11.68
CA ILE A 150 -29.84 8.64 12.29
C ILE A 150 -30.01 9.55 13.50
N ASN A 151 -30.71 10.66 13.29
CA ASN A 151 -31.17 11.55 14.33
C ASN A 151 -32.01 10.72 15.31
N GLY A 152 -31.46 10.48 16.50
CA GLY A 152 -32.20 9.96 17.66
C GLY A 152 -32.95 11.07 18.37
#